data_AF-A0A957F1D1-F1
#
_entry.id   AF-A0A957F1D1-F1
#
_cell.length_a   1.000
_cell.length_b   1.000
_cell.length_c   1.000
_cell.angle_alpha   90.00
_cell.angle_beta   90.00
_cell.angle_gamma   90.00
#
_symmetry.space_group_name_H-M   'P 1'
#
loop_
_entity.id
_entity.type
_entity.pdbx_description
1 polymer ?
#
loop_
_entity_poly.entity_id
_entity_poly.type
_entity_poly.pdbx_seq_one_letter_code
_entity_poly.pdbx_strand_id
1 'polypeptide(L)'
;MLKPSLRPAQQMWLAIALAVAMTALMQVVGRPLQTAAAPQGILSFEFAGTVPAAQAMVASWDANARAAAGLSLGLDFLYPPLYAAAIALACLAAAAQFAARLGRLGRRLAAAI
;
A
#
# COMPACT_ATOMS: atom_id res chain seq x y z
N MET A 1 14.04 15.90 -18.67
CA MET A 1 12.71 15.57 -18.11
C MET A 1 12.00 14.61 -19.06
N LEU A 2 11.92 13.32 -18.74
CA LEU A 2 11.17 12.34 -19.53
C LEU A 2 9.67 12.62 -19.40
N LYS A 3 8.98 12.82 -20.52
CA LYS A 3 7.53 12.90 -20.54
C LYS A 3 7.00 11.48 -20.28
N PRO A 4 6.23 11.24 -19.21
CA PRO A 4 5.75 9.89 -18.93
C PRO A 4 4.87 9.39 -20.08
N SER A 5 5.13 8.17 -20.55
CA SER A 5 4.41 7.53 -21.67
C SER A 5 3.01 7.05 -21.29
N LEU A 6 2.72 6.92 -19.99
CA LEU A 6 1.46 6.40 -19.45
C LEU A 6 0.52 7.54 -19.04
N ARG A 7 -0.78 7.34 -19.25
CA ARG A 7 -1.84 8.26 -18.77
C ARG A 7 -1.94 8.20 -17.23
N PRO A 8 -2.38 9.26 -16.54
CA PRO A 8 -2.51 9.29 -15.08
C PRO A 8 -3.31 8.11 -14.48
N ALA A 9 -4.37 7.67 -15.16
CA ALA A 9 -5.15 6.51 -14.74
C ALA A 9 -4.34 5.19 -14.81
N GLN A 10 -3.48 5.02 -15.82
CA GLN A 10 -2.61 3.84 -15.92
C GLN A 10 -1.53 3.86 -14.84
N GLN A 11 -0.98 5.05 -14.55
CA GLN A 11 -0.02 5.24 -13.46
C GLN A 11 -0.66 4.92 -12.10
N MET A 12 -1.90 5.35 -11.88
CA MET A 12 -2.67 5.02 -10.67
C MET A 12 -2.84 3.50 -10.52
N TRP A 13 -3.30 2.81 -11.57
CA TRP A 13 -3.46 1.36 -11.53
C TRP A 13 -2.15 0.62 -11.32
N LEU A 14 -1.04 1.10 -11.90
CA LEU A 14 0.29 0.57 -11.64
C LEU A 14 0.69 0.73 -10.17
N ALA A 15 0.48 1.91 -9.58
CA ALA A 15 0.77 2.15 -8.17
C ALA A 15 -0.05 1.24 -7.24
N ILE A 16 -1.34 1.03 -7.55
CA ILE A 16 -2.21 0.10 -6.82
C ILE A 16 -1.71 -1.34 -6.97
N ALA A 17 -1.37 -1.78 -8.18
CA ALA A 17 -0.85 -3.13 -8.42
C ALA A 17 0.46 -3.38 -7.66
N LEU A 18 1.36 -2.39 -7.64
CA LEU A 18 2.59 -2.44 -6.84
C LEU A 18 2.30 -2.52 -5.34
N ALA A 19 1.31 -1.77 -4.84
CA ALA A 19 0.90 -1.82 -3.43
C ALA A 19 0.36 -3.20 -3.06
N VAL A 20 -0.50 -3.80 -3.90
CA VAL A 20 -1.02 -5.16 -3.69
C VAL A 20 0.10 -6.20 -3.76
N ALA A 21 1.03 -6.08 -4.71
CA ALA A 21 2.19 -6.96 -4.80
C ALA A 21 3.09 -6.86 -3.56
N MET A 22 3.30 -5.64 -3.03
CA MET A 22 4.01 -5.44 -1.78
C MET A 22 3.29 -6.11 -0.61
N THR A 23 1.95 -5.99 -0.52
CA THR A 23 1.16 -6.68 0.51
C THR A 23 1.36 -8.19 0.45
N ALA A 24 1.29 -8.76 -0.75
CA ALA A 24 1.51 -10.20 -0.94
C ALA A 24 2.94 -10.62 -0.55
N LEU A 25 3.95 -9.83 -0.93
CA LEU A 25 5.34 -10.08 -0.55
C LEU A 25 5.52 -10.06 0.96
N MET A 26 4.95 -9.07 1.65
CA MET A 26 5.00 -8.93 3.10
C MET A 26 4.34 -10.12 3.81
N GLN A 27 3.22 -10.63 3.28
CA GLN A 27 2.57 -11.84 3.81
C GLN A 27 3.46 -13.09 3.67
N VAL A 28 4.26 -13.18 2.60
CA VAL A 28 5.21 -14.28 2.41
C VAL A 28 6.40 -14.15 3.35
N VAL A 29 7.01 -12.96 3.42
CA VAL A 29 8.13 -12.67 4.33
C VAL A 29 7.73 -12.86 5.79
N GLY A 30 6.48 -12.52 6.15
CA GLY A 30 5.96 -12.64 7.51
C GLY A 30 5.60 -14.05 7.97
N ARG A 31 5.61 -15.07 7.08
CA ARG A 31 5.23 -16.45 7.46
C ARG A 31 6.00 -17.02 8.66
N PRO A 32 7.33 -16.85 8.78
CA PRO A 32 8.08 -17.38 9.91
C PRO A 32 7.71 -16.75 11.27
N LEU A 33 7.04 -15.58 11.27
CA LEU A 33 6.60 -14.92 12.50
C LEU A 33 5.34 -15.59 13.09
N GLN A 34 4.66 -16.45 12.33
CA GLN A 34 3.46 -17.14 12.77
C GLN A 34 3.83 -18.26 13.75
N THR A 35 3.46 -18.07 15.01
CA THR A 35 3.73 -19.03 16.10
C THR A 35 2.48 -19.20 16.96
N ALA A 36 2.51 -20.12 17.93
CA ALA A 36 1.42 -20.24 18.90
C ALA A 36 1.20 -18.96 19.72
N ALA A 37 2.26 -18.19 19.99
CA ALA A 37 2.17 -16.91 20.68
C ALA A 37 1.74 -15.76 19.75
N ALA A 38 2.03 -15.87 18.45
CA ALA A 38 1.71 -14.87 17.43
C ALA A 38 1.02 -15.52 16.22
N PRO A 39 -0.25 -15.95 16.32
CA PRO A 39 -0.92 -16.73 15.26
C PRO A 39 -1.09 -15.97 13.95
N GLN A 40 -1.07 -14.64 13.99
CA GLN A 40 -1.12 -13.76 12.81
C GLN A 40 0.22 -13.07 12.54
N GLY A 41 1.31 -13.59 13.12
CA GLY A 41 2.67 -13.06 12.95
C GLY A 41 2.80 -11.62 13.44
N ILE A 42 3.27 -10.74 12.56
CA ILE A 42 3.49 -9.32 12.90
C ILE A 42 2.21 -8.61 13.35
N LEU A 43 1.04 -8.97 12.81
CA LEU A 43 -0.23 -8.38 13.24
C LEU A 43 -0.53 -8.72 14.71
N SER A 44 -0.26 -9.94 15.16
CA SER A 44 -0.40 -10.29 16.58
C SER A 44 0.50 -9.41 17.46
N PHE A 45 1.70 -9.09 16.99
CA PHE A 45 2.65 -8.23 17.70
C PHE A 45 2.19 -6.76 17.76
N GLU A 46 1.68 -6.21 16.65
CA GLU A 46 1.13 -4.84 16.59
C GLU A 46 -0.07 -4.66 17.54
N PHE A 47 -0.89 -5.70 17.68
CA PHE A 47 -2.07 -5.71 18.56
C PHE A 47 -1.83 -6.38 19.91
N ALA A 48 -0.58 -6.59 20.32
CA ALA A 48 -0.26 -7.31 21.56
C ALA A 48 -0.82 -6.63 22.82
N GLY A 49 -1.01 -5.30 22.79
CA GLY A 49 -1.68 -4.51 23.82
C GLY A 49 -0.96 -4.40 25.17
N THR A 50 0.03 -5.27 25.44
CA THR A 50 0.82 -5.27 26.67
C THR A 50 2.27 -5.68 26.38
N VAL A 51 3.21 -5.18 27.21
CA VAL A 51 4.63 -5.52 27.10
C VAL A 51 4.88 -7.03 27.30
N PRO A 52 4.29 -7.71 28.29
CA PRO A 52 4.50 -9.16 28.46
C PRO A 52 4.03 -9.99 27.27
N ALA A 53 2.89 -9.65 26.66
CA ALA A 53 2.40 -10.34 25.46
C ALA A 53 3.36 -10.14 24.27
N ALA A 54 3.80 -8.90 24.03
CA ALA A 54 4.76 -8.59 22.97
C ALA A 54 6.09 -9.33 23.18
N GLN A 55 6.60 -9.40 24.42
CA GLN A 55 7.81 -10.14 24.76
C GLN A 55 7.65 -11.64 24.53
N ALA A 56 6.51 -12.24 24.87
CA ALA A 56 6.23 -13.65 24.61
C ALA A 56 6.24 -13.96 23.10
N MET A 57 5.70 -13.07 22.28
CA MET A 57 5.74 -13.20 20.81
C MET A 57 7.17 -13.13 20.27
N VAL A 58 7.96 -12.12 20.67
CA VAL A 58 9.36 -11.99 20.24
C VAL A 58 10.23 -13.16 20.74
N ALA A 59 9.95 -13.68 21.94
CA ALA A 59 10.62 -14.85 22.48
C ALA A 59 10.30 -16.12 21.69
N SER A 60 9.11 -16.20 21.08
CA SER A 60 8.70 -17.32 20.23
C SER A 60 9.37 -17.33 18.85
N TRP A 61 9.96 -16.20 18.42
CA TRP A 61 10.62 -16.08 17.13
C TRP A 61 12.07 -16.56 17.20
N ASP A 62 12.39 -17.56 16.38
CA ASP A 62 13.75 -18.04 16.16
C ASP A 62 14.60 -17.03 15.36
N ALA A 63 15.87 -17.37 15.09
CA ALA A 63 16.77 -16.50 14.37
C ALA A 63 16.28 -16.13 12.95
N ASN A 64 15.63 -17.07 12.26
CA ASN A 64 15.08 -16.84 10.93
C ASN A 64 13.86 -15.92 10.98
N ALA A 65 12.95 -16.14 11.92
CA ALA A 65 11.78 -15.32 12.14
C ALA A 65 12.15 -13.88 12.54
N ARG A 66 13.19 -13.69 13.36
CA ARG A 66 13.71 -12.36 13.69
C ARG A 66 14.34 -11.66 12.50
N ALA A 67 15.08 -12.38 11.66
CA ALA A 67 15.62 -11.82 10.42
C ALA A 67 14.50 -11.41 9.44
N ALA A 68 13.47 -12.26 9.30
CA ALA A 68 12.29 -11.96 8.52
C ALA A 68 11.51 -10.76 9.06
N ALA A 69 11.39 -10.62 10.39
CA ALA A 69 10.78 -9.45 11.03
C ALA A 69 11.54 -8.16 10.72
N GLY A 70 12.88 -8.19 10.76
CA GLY A 70 13.72 -7.06 10.38
C GLY A 70 13.60 -6.69 8.91
N LEU A 71 13.54 -7.68 8.01
CA LEU A 71 13.30 -7.44 6.58
C LEU A 71 11.91 -6.84 6.33
N SER A 72 10.88 -7.41 6.96
CA SER A 72 9.50 -6.92 6.90
C SER A 72 9.44 -5.45 7.32
N LEU A 73 10.04 -5.10 8.46
CA LEU A 73 10.10 -3.73 8.94
C LEU A 73 10.81 -2.78 7.96
N GLY A 74 11.87 -3.23 7.29
CA GLY A 74 12.55 -2.46 6.25
C GLY A 74 11.64 -2.19 5.04
N LEU A 75 10.89 -3.19 4.61
CA LEU A 75 9.93 -3.08 3.51
C LEU A 75 8.73 -2.20 3.87
N ASP A 76 8.31 -2.14 5.14
CA ASP A 76 7.22 -1.27 5.60
C ASP A 76 7.48 0.22 5.29
N PHE A 77 8.73 0.67 5.29
CA PHE A 77 9.07 2.04 4.92
C PHE A 77 8.80 2.38 3.45
N LEU A 78 8.60 1.38 2.58
CA LEU A 78 8.23 1.58 1.18
C LEU A 78 6.72 1.79 0.99
N TYR A 79 5.88 1.45 1.98
CA TYR A 79 4.43 1.64 1.88
C TYR A 79 4.00 3.12 1.81
N PRO A 80 4.48 4.01 2.70
CA PRO A 80 4.11 5.42 2.67
C PRO A 80 4.29 6.11 1.31
N PRO A 81 5.46 6.05 0.65
CA PRO A 81 5.62 6.69 -0.66
C PRO A 81 4.73 6.03 -1.72
N LEU A 82 4.52 4.71 -1.64
CA LEU A 82 3.73 3.97 -2.63
C LEU A 82 2.24 4.32 -2.59
N TYR A 83 1.62 4.30 -1.41
CA TYR A 83 0.20 4.69 -1.32
C TYR A 83 0.03 6.19 -1.52
N ALA A 84 0.99 7.04 -1.10
CA ALA A 84 0.94 8.48 -1.36
C ALA A 84 0.93 8.78 -2.87
N ALA A 85 1.77 8.09 -3.64
CA ALA A 85 1.76 8.17 -5.09
C ALA A 85 0.42 7.68 -5.68
N ALA A 86 -0.12 6.56 -5.20
CA ALA A 86 -1.42 6.05 -5.64
C ALA A 86 -2.56 7.05 -5.39
N ILE A 87 -2.62 7.65 -4.20
CA ILE A 87 -3.61 8.67 -3.84
C ILE A 87 -3.45 9.92 -4.70
N ALA A 88 -2.22 10.42 -4.87
CA ALA A 88 -1.96 11.60 -5.70
C ALA A 88 -2.42 11.39 -7.16
N LEU A 89 -2.11 10.23 -7.73
CA LEU A 89 -2.51 9.87 -9.08
C LEU A 89 -4.03 9.66 -9.19
N ALA A 90 -4.67 9.12 -8.16
CA ALA A 90 -6.12 9.01 -8.09
C ALA A 90 -6.79 10.39 -8.08
N CYS A 91 -6.29 11.34 -7.28
CA CYS A 91 -6.76 12.72 -7.26
C CYS A 91 -6.60 13.40 -8.63
N LEU A 92 -5.44 13.25 -9.28
CA LEU A 92 -5.20 13.80 -10.62
C LEU A 92 -6.12 13.18 -11.67
N ALA A 93 -6.30 11.85 -11.64
CA ALA A 93 -7.19 11.14 -12.55
C ALA A 93 -8.66 11.56 -12.34
N ALA A 94 -9.10 11.73 -11.09
CA ALA A 94 -10.42 12.22 -10.76
C ALA A 94 -10.62 13.66 -11.27
N ALA A 95 -9.69 14.57 -10.97
CA ALA A 95 -9.74 15.96 -11.41
C ALA A 95 -9.85 16.07 -12.94
N ALA A 96 -9.04 15.30 -13.68
CA ALA A 96 -9.10 15.25 -15.14
C ALA A 96 -10.46 14.78 -15.66
N GLN A 97 -11.07 13.79 -15.02
CA GLN A 97 -12.41 13.31 -15.38
C GLN A 97 -13.50 14.35 -15.11
N PHE A 98 -13.43 15.05 -13.98
CA PHE A 98 -14.37 16.13 -13.63
C PHE A 98 -14.27 17.30 -14.62
N ALA A 99 -13.06 17.76 -14.93
CA ALA A 99 -12.83 18.83 -15.91
C ALA A 99 -13.38 18.45 -17.31
N ALA A 100 -13.13 17.21 -17.76
CA ALA A 100 -13.66 16.72 -19.03
C ALA A 100 -15.20 16.63 -19.05
N ARG A 101 -15.85 16.29 -17.92
CA ARG A 101 -17.31 16.28 -17.80
C ARG A 101 -17.88 17.70 -17.89
N LEU A 102 -17.33 18.66 -17.16
CA LEU A 102 -17.74 20.07 -17.24
C LEU A 102 -17.59 20.63 -18.66
N GLY A 103 -16.45 20.37 -19.31
CA GLY A 103 -16.21 20.83 -20.69
C GLY A 103 -17.18 20.23 -21.72
N ARG A 104 -17.63 18.98 -21.52
CA ARG A 104 -18.68 18.37 -22.35
C ARG A 104 -20.04 19.04 -22.14
N LEU A 105 -20.40 19.37 -20.90
CA LEU A 105 -21.64 20.08 -20.60
C LEU A 105 -21.64 21.49 -21.20
N GLY A 106 -20.55 22.24 -21.02
CA GLY A 106 -20.42 23.58 -21.61
C GLY A 106 -20.56 23.59 -23.13
N ARG A 107 -19.95 22.63 -23.83
CA ARG A 107 -20.12 22.48 -25.29
C ARG A 107 -21.55 22.15 -25.71
N ARG A 108 -22.29 21.36 -24.92
CA ARG A 108 -23.69 21.04 -25.21
C ARG A 108 -24.60 22.24 -25.01
N LEU A 109 -24.37 23.02 -23.95
CA LEU A 109 -25.11 24.25 -23.71
C LEU A 109 -24.83 25.29 -24.80
N ALA A 110 -23.57 25.47 -25.19
CA ALA A 110 -23.19 26.39 -26.26
C ALA A 110 -23.74 25.99 -27.64
N ALA A 111 -23.98 24.70 -27.90
CA ALA A 111 -24.59 24.22 -29.13
C ALA A 111 -26.13 24.25 -29.13
N ALA A 112 -26.76 24.60 -28.00
CA ALA A 112 -28.20 24.67 -27.82
C ALA A 112 -28.75 26.11 -27.78
N ILE A 113 -27.88 27.10 -27.98
CA ILE A 113 -28.17 28.54 -28.11
C ILE A 113 -27.85 28.94 -29.55
#